data_AF-A0AAU5MPV5-F1
#
_entry.id   AF-A0AAU5MPV5-F1
#
_cell.length_a   1.000
_cell.length_b   1.000
_cell.length_c   1.000
_cell.angle_alpha   90.00
_cell.angle_beta   90.00
_cell.angle_gamma   90.00
#
_symmetry.space_group_name_H-M   'P 1'
#
loop_
_entity.id
_entity.type
_entity.pdbx_description
1 polymer ?
#
loop_
_entity_poly.entity_id
_entity_poly.type
_entity_poly.pdbx_seq_one_letter_code
_entity_poly.pdbx_strand_id
1 'polypeptide(L)'
;MPACGQGSPAAGRPNTAPPPSRPTAGVSSTAPSDDTTSSLPTANLPTTAPTRPTAAAGSSLAAGEAFIGYYVELLNYTYTTGDPSPLLAESDKGCEGCKGIADYARKINAKNGGLEGDYADHLVDVKEIYRGETGRLGGSAAMKAGTYVERSSPGASPVPQESAAGTMEFSLSASGGNWVMFEMQINES
;
A
#
# COMPACT_ATOMS: atom_id res chain seq x y z
N MET A 1 17.25 -7.35 60.63
CA MET A 1 17.03 -6.05 61.30
C MET A 1 15.74 -5.46 60.73
N PRO A 2 14.91 -4.81 61.56
CA PRO A 2 13.48 -5.07 61.86
C PRO A 2 12.50 -4.65 60.74
N ALA A 3 11.32 -5.24 60.50
CA ALA A 3 10.13 -5.55 61.32
C ALA A 3 9.14 -4.37 61.53
N CYS A 4 7.84 -4.70 61.37
CA CYS A 4 6.64 -3.96 61.81
C CYS A 4 6.28 -2.68 61.03
N GLY A 5 5.03 -2.23 60.89
CA GLY A 5 3.73 -2.60 61.47
C GLY A 5 2.66 -1.72 60.78
N GLN A 6 1.45 -2.22 60.53
CA GLN A 6 0.26 -2.02 61.36
C GLN A 6 -0.16 -0.55 61.59
N GLY A 7 -1.41 -0.24 61.19
CA GLY A 7 -2.34 0.52 62.05
C GLY A 7 -2.74 1.92 61.61
N SER A 8 -3.98 2.04 61.08
CA SER A 8 -5.11 2.91 61.49
C SER A 8 -4.86 4.01 62.54
N PRO A 9 -5.66 5.13 62.64
CA PRO A 9 -7.13 5.13 62.57
C PRO A 9 -7.86 6.46 62.17
N ALA A 10 -9.22 6.38 62.15
CA ALA A 10 -10.24 7.34 62.65
C ALA A 10 -10.15 8.84 62.30
N ALA A 11 -11.21 9.65 62.17
CA ALA A 11 -12.66 9.56 62.16
C ALA A 11 -13.14 11.00 61.85
N GLY A 12 -14.36 11.19 61.32
CA GLY A 12 -14.95 12.54 61.31
C GLY A 12 -16.02 12.76 60.24
N ARG A 13 -17.25 12.31 60.51
CA ARG A 13 -18.49 12.93 60.02
C ARG A 13 -19.03 13.79 61.18
N PRO A 14 -19.75 14.92 60.98
CA PRO A 14 -21.10 14.78 60.41
C PRO A 14 -21.73 15.98 59.67
N ASN A 15 -22.86 15.62 59.02
CA ASN A 15 -24.10 16.40 58.78
C ASN A 15 -24.12 17.57 57.79
N THR A 16 -24.79 17.37 56.64
CA THR A 16 -26.12 17.97 56.37
C THR A 16 -26.80 17.27 55.18
N ALA A 17 -28.03 16.76 55.36
CA ALA A 17 -29.02 16.47 54.30
C ALA A 17 -29.89 17.73 54.08
N PRO A 18 -30.71 17.95 53.01
CA PRO A 18 -31.74 17.01 52.44
C PRO A 18 -32.09 17.30 50.92
N PRO A 19 -33.28 17.01 50.30
CA PRO A 19 -34.39 16.06 50.50
C PRO A 19 -34.69 15.20 49.19
N PRO A 20 -35.91 14.73 48.79
CA PRO A 20 -36.14 13.36 48.30
C PRO A 20 -36.58 13.21 46.81
N SER A 21 -36.72 11.94 46.41
CA SER A 21 -36.96 11.33 45.09
C SER A 21 -38.16 11.83 44.25
N ARG A 22 -38.02 11.75 42.91
CA ARG A 22 -39.14 11.66 41.95
C ARG A 22 -38.77 10.69 40.79
N PRO A 23 -39.72 9.89 40.25
CA PRO A 23 -39.39 8.68 39.49
C PRO A 23 -39.07 8.90 38.00
N THR A 24 -38.34 7.93 37.47
CA THR A 24 -37.95 7.65 36.09
C THR A 24 -39.18 7.37 35.20
N ALA A 25 -39.25 8.01 34.04
CA ALA A 25 -40.08 7.59 32.91
C ALA A 25 -39.29 7.80 31.61
N GLY A 26 -39.26 6.73 30.80
CA GLY A 26 -38.28 6.48 29.75
C GLY A 26 -38.17 7.54 28.66
N VAL A 27 -36.94 7.92 28.36
CA VAL A 27 -36.57 8.37 27.02
C VAL A 27 -36.06 7.14 26.29
N SER A 28 -36.86 6.60 25.37
CA SER A 28 -36.39 5.64 24.39
C SER A 28 -35.27 6.28 23.60
N SER A 29 -34.02 5.94 23.92
CA SER A 29 -32.89 6.19 23.04
C SER A 29 -32.98 5.19 21.89
N THR A 30 -33.61 5.58 20.79
CA THR A 30 -33.29 5.01 19.48
C THR A 30 -31.85 5.38 19.21
N ALA A 31 -30.94 4.43 19.45
CA ALA A 31 -29.60 4.48 18.91
C ALA A 31 -29.71 4.67 17.40
N PRO A 32 -29.01 5.65 16.79
CA PRO A 32 -28.65 5.50 15.39
C PRO A 32 -27.78 4.25 15.33
N SER A 33 -28.21 3.24 14.59
CA SER A 33 -27.27 2.30 14.01
C SER A 33 -26.43 3.14 13.05
N ASP A 34 -25.29 3.64 13.52
CA ASP A 34 -24.21 4.04 12.65
C ASP A 34 -23.75 2.77 11.94
N ASP A 35 -24.40 2.48 10.82
CA ASP A 35 -23.84 1.71 9.72
C ASP A 35 -22.60 2.48 9.25
N THR A 36 -21.52 2.37 10.03
CA THR A 36 -20.18 2.70 9.55
C THR A 36 -19.86 1.60 8.56
N THR A 37 -20.43 1.74 7.37
CA THR A 37 -19.86 1.17 6.17
C THR A 37 -18.50 1.82 6.10
N SER A 38 -17.49 1.12 6.63
CA SER A 38 -16.10 1.45 6.42
C SER A 38 -15.86 1.24 4.94
N SER A 39 -16.27 2.22 4.14
CA SER A 39 -15.72 2.40 2.81
C SER A 39 -14.23 2.57 3.06
N LEU A 40 -13.46 1.50 2.85
CA LEU A 40 -12.02 1.60 2.70
C LEU A 40 -11.78 2.81 1.80
N PRO A 41 -10.82 3.69 2.13
CA PRO A 41 -10.47 4.75 1.22
C PRO A 41 -10.13 4.05 -0.10
N THR A 42 -10.97 4.26 -1.12
CA THR A 42 -10.58 3.92 -2.47
C THR A 42 -9.40 4.82 -2.71
N ALA A 43 -8.18 4.27 -2.62
CA ALA A 43 -6.98 4.99 -2.97
C ALA A 43 -7.28 5.67 -4.32
N ASN A 44 -7.01 6.97 -4.45
CA ASN A 44 -7.16 7.67 -5.71
C ASN A 44 -6.16 7.09 -6.70
N LEU A 45 -6.52 5.94 -7.28
CA LEU A 45 -5.68 5.14 -8.15
C LEU A 45 -5.45 5.92 -9.45
N PRO A 46 -4.23 5.96 -9.97
CA PRO A 46 -3.89 6.78 -11.12
C PRO A 46 -4.65 6.30 -12.36
N THR A 47 -5.53 7.15 -12.87
CA THR A 47 -6.23 6.93 -14.15
C THR A 47 -5.55 7.63 -15.33
N THR A 48 -4.59 8.49 -15.03
CA THR A 48 -3.70 9.14 -16.01
C THR A 48 -2.29 8.59 -15.84
N ALA A 49 -1.59 8.40 -16.95
CA ALA A 49 -0.22 7.90 -16.94
C ALA A 49 0.68 8.83 -16.10
N PRO A 50 1.36 8.30 -15.07
CA PRO A 50 2.35 9.05 -14.30
C PRO A 50 3.44 9.62 -15.20
N THR A 51 3.82 10.88 -14.95
CA THR A 51 4.94 11.52 -15.65
C THR A 51 6.22 11.35 -14.84
N ARG A 52 7.32 11.00 -15.51
CA ARG A 52 8.63 10.85 -14.88
C ARG A 52 9.00 12.13 -14.10
N PRO A 53 9.26 12.05 -12.79
CA PRO A 53 9.65 13.21 -12.01
C PRO A 53 11.10 13.62 -12.33
N THR A 54 11.42 14.92 -12.17
CA THR A 54 12.78 15.44 -12.36
C THR A 54 13.81 14.74 -11.48
N ALA A 55 13.43 14.29 -10.29
CA ALA A 55 14.29 13.52 -9.39
C ALA A 55 14.72 12.17 -9.98
N ALA A 56 13.90 11.58 -10.87
CA ALA A 56 14.19 10.33 -11.58
C ALA A 56 14.91 10.55 -12.92
N ALA A 57 15.42 11.77 -13.18
CA ALA A 57 16.21 12.07 -14.37
C ALA A 57 17.70 11.83 -14.11
N GLY A 58 18.39 11.32 -15.12
CA GLY A 58 19.81 11.01 -15.06
C GLY A 58 20.12 9.57 -14.67
N SER A 59 21.42 9.29 -14.50
CA SER A 59 21.96 7.96 -14.21
C SER A 59 22.67 7.87 -12.85
N SER A 60 22.28 8.70 -11.89
CA SER A 60 22.80 8.67 -10.51
C SER A 60 22.08 7.62 -9.65
N LEU A 61 22.62 7.27 -8.48
CA LEU A 61 21.94 6.37 -7.53
C LEU A 61 20.61 6.96 -7.06
N ALA A 62 20.60 8.24 -6.66
CA ALA A 62 19.40 8.95 -6.24
C ALA A 62 18.33 9.00 -7.36
N ALA A 63 18.75 9.15 -8.62
CA ALA A 63 17.83 9.08 -9.75
C ALA A 63 17.24 7.67 -9.94
N GLY A 64 18.02 6.63 -9.64
CA GLY A 64 17.55 5.24 -9.65
C GLY A 64 16.49 5.00 -8.58
N GLU A 65 16.73 5.47 -7.36
CA GLU A 65 15.78 5.37 -6.25
C GLU A 65 14.46 6.11 -6.57
N ALA A 66 14.55 7.35 -7.04
CA ALA A 66 13.38 8.12 -7.47
C ALA A 66 12.65 7.45 -8.65
N PHE A 67 13.40 6.79 -9.56
CA PHE A 67 12.82 6.04 -10.66
C PHE A 67 12.03 4.83 -10.17
N ILE A 68 12.45 4.14 -9.11
CA ILE A 68 11.70 3.01 -8.54
C ILE A 68 10.33 3.48 -7.99
N GLY A 69 10.29 4.61 -7.28
CA GLY A 69 9.02 5.19 -6.84
C GLY A 69 8.09 5.51 -8.01
N TYR A 70 8.62 6.15 -9.04
CA TYR A 70 7.89 6.39 -10.28
C TYR A 70 7.40 5.10 -10.96
N TYR A 71 8.23 4.06 -10.99
CA TYR A 71 7.88 2.80 -11.63
C TYR A 71 6.75 2.06 -10.90
N VAL A 72 6.69 2.15 -9.56
CA VAL A 72 5.55 1.62 -8.78
C VAL A 72 4.24 2.36 -9.13
N GLU A 73 4.29 3.67 -9.38
CA GLU A 73 3.11 4.40 -9.88
C GLU A 73 2.68 3.90 -11.26
N LEU A 74 3.63 3.56 -12.14
CA LEU A 74 3.34 2.97 -13.45
C LEU A 74 2.71 1.58 -13.32
N LEU A 75 3.15 0.75 -12.37
CA LEU A 75 2.55 -0.55 -12.07
C LEU A 75 1.08 -0.36 -11.65
N ASN A 76 0.84 0.55 -10.70
CA ASN A 76 -0.52 0.87 -10.24
C ASN A 76 -1.41 1.38 -11.38
N TYR A 77 -0.90 2.28 -12.22
CA TYR A 77 -1.62 2.74 -13.41
C TYR A 77 -1.96 1.58 -14.35
N THR A 78 -1.01 0.67 -14.56
CA THR A 78 -1.15 -0.50 -15.43
C THR A 78 -2.23 -1.44 -14.89
N TYR A 79 -2.24 -1.76 -13.60
CA TYR A 79 -3.28 -2.58 -12.96
C TYR A 79 -4.64 -1.87 -12.86
N THR A 80 -4.65 -0.54 -12.77
CA THR A 80 -5.90 0.24 -12.73
C THR A 80 -6.57 0.25 -14.10
N THR A 81 -5.81 0.56 -15.15
CA THR A 81 -6.34 0.90 -16.47
C THR A 81 -6.30 -0.26 -17.47
N GLY A 82 -5.41 -1.24 -17.23
CA GLY A 82 -5.07 -2.28 -18.19
C GLY A 82 -4.19 -1.80 -19.35
N ASP A 83 -3.65 -0.57 -19.29
CA ASP A 83 -2.72 -0.03 -20.28
C ASP A 83 -1.26 -0.11 -19.79
N PRO A 84 -0.47 -1.09 -20.25
CA PRO A 84 0.92 -1.21 -19.86
C PRO A 84 1.87 -0.37 -20.72
N SER A 85 1.37 0.42 -21.67
CA SER A 85 2.23 1.15 -22.61
C SER A 85 3.21 2.10 -21.90
N PRO A 86 2.82 2.88 -20.87
CA PRO A 86 3.75 3.71 -20.12
C PRO A 86 4.80 2.90 -19.34
N LEU A 87 4.40 1.78 -18.72
CA LEU A 87 5.30 0.85 -18.03
C LEU A 87 6.38 0.32 -18.98
N LEU A 88 5.98 -0.15 -20.16
CA LEU A 88 6.88 -0.72 -21.16
C LEU A 88 7.77 0.34 -21.83
N ALA A 89 7.30 1.59 -21.94
CA ALA A 89 8.13 2.69 -22.44
C ALA A 89 9.31 3.01 -21.50
N GLU A 90 9.13 2.74 -20.21
CA GLU A 90 10.14 2.93 -19.17
C GLU A 90 10.87 1.65 -18.80
N SER A 91 10.74 0.62 -19.65
CA SER A 91 11.40 -0.67 -19.51
C SER A 91 12.33 -0.94 -20.69
N ASP A 92 13.42 -1.65 -20.42
CA ASP A 92 14.25 -2.23 -21.45
C ASP A 92 13.44 -3.25 -22.26
N LYS A 93 13.70 -3.31 -23.57
CA LYS A 93 13.03 -4.27 -24.46
C LYS A 93 13.29 -5.72 -24.04
N GLY A 94 14.38 -5.99 -23.33
CA GLY A 94 14.74 -7.29 -22.77
C GLY A 94 14.10 -7.62 -21.42
N CYS A 95 13.37 -6.70 -20.78
CA CYS A 95 12.78 -6.98 -19.46
C CYS A 95 11.61 -7.97 -19.59
N GLU A 96 11.80 -9.23 -19.20
CA GLU A 96 10.77 -10.27 -19.27
C GLU A 96 9.71 -10.10 -18.17
N GLY A 97 10.11 -9.76 -16.93
CA GLY A 97 9.17 -9.49 -15.84
C GLY A 97 8.21 -8.33 -16.16
N CYS A 98 8.72 -7.27 -16.79
CA CYS A 98 7.92 -6.14 -17.24
C CYS A 98 6.88 -6.56 -18.28
N LYS A 99 7.24 -7.44 -19.24
CA LYS A 99 6.30 -7.99 -20.22
C LYS A 99 5.26 -8.90 -19.57
N GLY A 100 5.69 -9.75 -18.62
CA GLY A 100 4.79 -10.62 -17.87
C GLY A 100 3.71 -9.82 -17.14
N ILE A 101 4.09 -8.75 -16.46
CA ILE A 101 3.15 -7.84 -15.80
C ILE A 101 2.26 -7.12 -16.83
N ALA A 102 2.81 -6.68 -17.95
CA ALA A 102 2.02 -6.06 -19.00
C ALA A 102 0.93 -7.00 -19.54
N ASP A 103 1.27 -8.26 -19.81
CA ASP A 103 0.34 -9.27 -20.29
C ASP A 103 -0.68 -9.67 -19.24
N TYR A 104 -0.26 -9.72 -17.97
CA TYR A 104 -1.14 -9.93 -16.83
C TYR A 104 -2.17 -8.81 -16.72
N ALA A 105 -1.74 -7.56 -16.69
CA ALA A 105 -2.61 -6.39 -16.53
C ALA A 105 -3.59 -6.20 -17.69
N ARG A 106 -3.22 -6.59 -18.92
CA ARG A 106 -4.17 -6.61 -20.05
C ARG A 106 -5.36 -7.54 -19.80
N LYS A 107 -5.15 -8.62 -19.04
CA LYS A 107 -6.18 -9.61 -18.70
C LYS A 107 -6.91 -9.24 -17.41
N ILE A 108 -6.15 -8.89 -16.38
CA ILE A 108 -6.61 -8.69 -15.01
C ILE A 108 -6.28 -7.25 -14.61
N ASN A 109 -7.30 -6.40 -14.58
CA ASN A 109 -7.20 -5.00 -14.18
C ASN A 109 -8.51 -4.54 -13.55
N ALA A 110 -8.45 -3.44 -12.81
CA ALA A 110 -9.61 -2.90 -12.12
C ALA A 110 -10.70 -2.39 -13.07
N LYS A 111 -10.31 -1.75 -14.19
CA LYS A 111 -11.25 -1.26 -15.20
C LYS A 111 -12.17 -2.35 -15.76
N ASN A 112 -11.68 -3.59 -15.87
CA ASN A 112 -12.43 -4.74 -16.35
C ASN A 112 -13.06 -5.58 -15.21
N GLY A 113 -12.95 -5.14 -13.95
CA GLY A 113 -13.47 -5.84 -12.77
C GLY A 113 -12.61 -7.02 -12.29
N GLY A 114 -11.38 -7.13 -12.81
CA GLY A 114 -10.40 -8.14 -12.42
C GLY A 114 -9.73 -7.87 -11.07
N LEU A 115 -9.69 -6.60 -10.65
CA LEU A 115 -9.16 -6.17 -9.35
C LEU A 115 -10.16 -5.23 -8.68
N GLU A 116 -10.40 -5.44 -7.39
CA GLU A 116 -11.34 -4.64 -6.59
C GLU A 116 -10.84 -4.52 -5.16
N GLY A 117 -10.92 -3.33 -4.57
CA GLY A 117 -10.35 -3.05 -3.24
C GLY A 117 -8.99 -2.35 -3.30
N ASP A 118 -8.14 -2.60 -2.31
CA ASP A 118 -6.86 -1.89 -2.12
C ASP A 118 -5.69 -2.68 -2.74
N TYR A 119 -5.73 -2.85 -4.07
CA TYR A 119 -4.74 -3.59 -4.84
C TYR A 119 -3.48 -2.76 -5.20
N ALA A 120 -3.45 -1.47 -4.84
CA ALA A 120 -2.33 -0.62 -5.19
C ALA A 120 -1.09 -1.03 -4.39
N ASP A 121 0.03 -1.18 -5.08
CA ASP A 121 1.34 -1.33 -4.45
C ASP A 121 1.80 0.02 -3.90
N HIS A 122 2.08 0.06 -2.60
CA HIS A 122 2.70 1.21 -1.94
C HIS A 122 4.17 0.93 -1.71
N LEU A 123 5.04 1.76 -2.31
CA LEU A 123 6.47 1.72 -2.02
C LEU A 123 6.70 2.10 -0.55
N VAL A 124 7.25 1.17 0.22
CA VAL A 124 7.60 1.37 1.63
C VAL A 124 9.03 1.90 1.74
N ASP A 125 9.96 1.27 1.04
CA ASP A 125 11.38 1.62 1.08
C ASP A 125 12.13 1.01 -0.11
N VAL A 126 13.23 1.64 -0.55
CA VAL A 126 14.16 1.08 -1.53
C VAL A 126 15.40 0.59 -0.81
N LYS A 127 15.52 -0.73 -0.66
CA LYS A 127 16.61 -1.39 0.05
C LYS A 127 17.72 -1.78 -0.90
N GLU A 128 18.95 -1.68 -0.40
CA GLU A 128 20.13 -2.24 -1.06
C GLU A 128 20.30 -1.78 -2.52
N ILE A 129 20.07 -0.49 -2.82
CA ILE A 129 20.37 0.03 -4.16
C ILE A 129 21.89 0.23 -4.32
N TYR A 130 22.48 -0.42 -5.31
CA TYR A 130 23.92 -0.37 -5.58
C TYR A 130 24.22 -0.36 -7.07
N ARG A 131 25.43 0.07 -7.44
CA ARG A 131 25.93 -0.03 -8.80
C ARG A 131 26.78 -1.29 -8.96
N GLY A 132 26.37 -2.18 -9.86
CA GLY A 132 27.13 -3.38 -10.20
C GLY A 132 28.30 -3.10 -11.15
N GLU A 133 29.14 -4.11 -11.37
CA GLU A 133 30.34 -4.03 -12.22
C GLU A 133 30.04 -3.67 -13.68
N THR A 134 28.86 -4.05 -14.17
CA THR A 134 28.38 -3.72 -15.52
C THR A 134 27.83 -2.29 -15.65
N GLY A 135 27.89 -1.51 -14.58
CA GLY A 135 27.37 -0.15 -14.52
C GLY A 135 25.86 -0.04 -14.31
N ARG A 136 25.12 -1.17 -14.34
CA ARG A 136 23.70 -1.26 -13.97
C ARG A 136 23.50 -0.97 -12.50
N LEU A 137 22.31 -0.46 -12.14
CA LEU A 137 21.90 -0.48 -10.73
C LEU A 137 21.15 -1.77 -10.44
N GLY A 138 21.40 -2.35 -9.29
CA GLY A 138 20.59 -3.43 -8.73
C GLY A 138 20.06 -3.02 -7.37
N GLY A 139 19.00 -3.67 -6.91
CA GLY A 139 18.47 -3.48 -5.58
C GLY A 139 17.14 -4.18 -5.35
N SER A 140 16.54 -3.92 -4.20
CA SER A 140 15.21 -4.40 -3.86
C SER A 140 14.33 -3.26 -3.35
N ALA A 141 13.04 -3.36 -3.54
CA ALA A 141 12.08 -2.40 -3.01
C ALA A 141 11.03 -3.14 -2.19
N ALA A 142 10.84 -2.71 -0.95
CA ALA A 142 9.76 -3.19 -0.11
C ALA A 142 8.48 -2.49 -0.52
N MET A 143 7.45 -3.26 -0.85
CA MET A 143 6.14 -2.76 -1.23
C MET A 143 5.08 -3.38 -0.32
N LYS A 144 3.92 -2.74 -0.26
CA LYS A 144 2.78 -3.27 0.46
C LYS A 144 1.50 -2.99 -0.32
N ALA A 145 0.71 -4.03 -0.56
CA ALA A 145 -0.66 -3.91 -1.02
C ALA A 145 -1.62 -4.04 0.17
N GLY A 146 -2.82 -3.48 0.04
CA GLY A 146 -3.91 -3.67 0.98
C GLY A 146 -4.68 -4.96 0.71
N THR A 147 -5.86 -5.07 1.30
CA THR A 147 -6.78 -6.19 1.04
C THR A 147 -7.53 -5.92 -0.26
N TYR A 148 -7.50 -6.88 -1.18
CA TYR A 148 -8.20 -6.77 -2.45
C TYR A 148 -8.79 -8.11 -2.89
N VAL A 149 -9.58 -8.07 -3.95
CA VAL A 149 -10.19 -9.23 -4.57
C VAL A 149 -9.73 -9.28 -6.01
N GLU A 150 -9.31 -10.47 -6.43
CA GLU A 150 -8.94 -10.75 -7.80
C GLU A 150 -9.98 -11.63 -8.49
N ARG A 151 -10.22 -11.37 -9.77
CA ARG A 151 -10.97 -12.25 -10.67
C ARG A 151 -10.14 -12.48 -11.92
N SER A 152 -9.85 -13.75 -12.22
CA SER A 152 -9.05 -14.12 -13.39
C SER A 152 -9.71 -13.78 -14.73
N SER A 153 -11.02 -13.54 -14.74
CA SER A 153 -11.79 -13.04 -15.89
C SER A 153 -13.11 -12.43 -15.41
N PRO A 154 -13.80 -11.63 -16.26
CA PRO A 154 -15.16 -11.19 -15.97
C PRO A 154 -16.07 -12.39 -15.66
N GLY A 155 -16.68 -12.41 -14.47
CA GLY A 155 -17.55 -13.50 -14.02
C GLY A 155 -16.86 -14.70 -13.37
N ALA A 156 -15.53 -14.72 -13.26
CA ALA A 156 -14.83 -15.70 -12.44
C ALA A 156 -15.14 -15.51 -10.95
N SER A 157 -15.03 -16.58 -10.17
CA SER A 157 -15.17 -16.50 -8.72
C SER A 157 -14.08 -15.57 -8.15
N PRO A 158 -14.46 -14.65 -7.24
CA PRO A 158 -13.50 -13.78 -6.59
C PRO A 158 -12.56 -14.57 -5.69
N VAL A 159 -11.27 -14.27 -5.78
CA VAL A 159 -10.24 -14.78 -4.88
C VAL A 159 -9.80 -13.63 -3.98
N PRO A 160 -10.08 -13.67 -2.66
CA PRO A 160 -9.63 -12.64 -1.74
C PRO A 160 -8.13 -12.74 -1.53
N GLN A 161 -7.49 -11.57 -1.48
CA GLN A 161 -6.08 -11.38 -1.18
C GLN A 161 -5.99 -10.56 0.11
N GLU A 162 -5.30 -11.10 1.12
CA GLU A 162 -5.02 -10.35 2.33
C GLU A 162 -3.86 -9.38 2.11
N SER A 163 -3.76 -8.32 2.92
CA SER A 163 -2.63 -7.40 2.80
C SER A 163 -1.32 -8.14 3.04
N ALA A 164 -0.45 -8.17 2.02
CA ALA A 164 0.86 -8.79 2.10
C ALA A 164 1.96 -7.75 1.86
N ALA A 165 3.11 -7.97 2.50
CA ALA A 165 4.33 -7.28 2.12
C ALA A 165 4.94 -7.99 0.90
N GLY A 166 5.36 -7.21 -0.07
CA GLY A 166 6.04 -7.69 -1.27
C GLY A 166 7.47 -7.16 -1.31
N THR A 167 8.36 -7.90 -1.95
CA THR A 167 9.68 -7.40 -2.33
C THR A 167 9.79 -7.42 -3.85
N MET A 168 10.04 -6.27 -4.44
CA MET A 168 10.41 -6.14 -5.85
C MET A 168 11.92 -6.15 -5.98
N GLU A 169 12.48 -7.24 -6.52
CA GLU A 169 13.87 -7.27 -6.95
C GLU A 169 13.98 -6.62 -8.32
N PHE A 170 14.95 -5.73 -8.50
CA PHE A 170 15.09 -4.99 -9.74
C PHE A 170 16.54 -4.83 -10.18
N SER A 171 16.71 -4.63 -11.49
CA SER A 171 17.91 -4.06 -12.09
C SER A 171 17.56 -2.98 -13.08
N LEU A 172 18.35 -1.90 -13.11
CA LEU A 172 18.18 -0.76 -14.00
C LEU A 172 19.35 -0.67 -15.00
N SER A 173 19.03 -0.40 -16.26
CA SER A 173 20.01 -0.09 -17.31
C SER A 173 19.93 1.39 -17.67
N ALA A 174 21.07 1.97 -18.07
CA ALA A 174 21.11 3.34 -18.56
C ALA A 174 20.66 3.37 -20.03
N SER A 175 19.67 4.20 -20.35
CA SER A 175 19.16 4.42 -21.70
C SER A 175 18.86 5.91 -21.91
N GLY A 176 19.42 6.51 -22.96
CA GLY A 176 19.22 7.93 -23.25
C GLY A 176 19.62 8.89 -22.12
N GLY A 177 20.57 8.48 -21.27
CA GLY A 177 21.01 9.25 -20.09
C GLY A 177 20.13 9.09 -18.85
N ASN A 178 19.08 8.26 -18.90
CA ASN A 178 18.19 7.97 -17.77
C ASN A 178 18.22 6.48 -17.41
N TRP A 179 17.73 6.14 -16.21
CA TRP A 179 17.45 4.75 -15.86
C TRP A 179 16.16 4.24 -16.51
N VAL A 180 16.18 3.00 -16.98
CA VAL A 180 15.01 2.21 -17.37
C VAL A 180 15.05 0.84 -16.68
N MET A 181 13.89 0.22 -16.51
CA MET A 181 13.79 -1.10 -15.87
C MET A 181 14.36 -2.19 -16.77
N PHE A 182 15.47 -2.80 -16.36
CA PHE A 182 16.12 -3.87 -17.14
C PHE A 182 15.58 -5.25 -16.77
N GLU A 183 15.37 -5.49 -15.48
CA GLU A 183 14.88 -6.75 -14.95
C GLU A 183 14.07 -6.45 -13.69
N MET A 184 13.01 -7.23 -13.47
CA MET A 184 12.14 -7.07 -12.33
C MET A 184 11.46 -8.39 -11.97
N GLN A 185 11.37 -8.67 -10.68
CA GLN A 185 10.57 -9.75 -10.12
C GLN A 185 9.88 -9.26 -8.85
N ILE A 186 8.61 -9.61 -8.67
CA ILE A 186 7.87 -9.31 -7.44
C ILE A 186 7.65 -10.63 -6.71
N ASN A 187 8.09 -10.69 -5.45
CA ASN A 187 7.93 -11.83 -4.57
C ASN A 187 7.07 -11.41 -3.38
N GLU A 188 6.02 -12.16 -3.08
CA GLU A 188 5.22 -11.97 -1.86
C GLU A 188 5.94 -12.62 -0.67
N SER A 189 5.81 -11.99 0.52
CA SER A 189 6.51 -12.41 1.75
C SER A 189 5.63 -13.17 2.72
#